data_AF-A0A7C5QLX9-F1
#
_entry.id   AF-A0A7C5QLX9-F1
#
_cell.length_a   1.000
_cell.length_b   1.000
_cell.length_c   1.000
_cell.angle_alpha   90.00
_cell.angle_beta   90.00
_cell.angle_gamma   90.00
#
_symmetry.space_group_name_H-M   'P 1'
#
loop_
_entity.id
_entity.type
_entity.pdbx_description
1 polymer ?
#
loop_
_entity_poly.entity_id
_entity_poly.type
_entity_poly.pdbx_seq_one_letter_code
_entity_poly.pdbx_strand_id
1 'polypeptide(L)'
;MGKHMIVLSAAWRLFFPAAAAFAGLALPLWLALYTGTAEGPADPLTWHMHEMLFGYLSAALAGFLLTAVPNWTGRPGIKGAPLAGLFALWLAGRAVMFLAPDAAYAAPIAAAFLPALALVVARDIIAAGNRRNLVVVVLIAALSAAELTMLFIDVSQGVTAGLLWPWC
;
A
#
# COMPACT_ATOMS: atom_id res chain seq x y z
N MET A 1 -10.99 21.45 23.87
CA MET A 1 -10.86 20.01 24.19
C MET A 1 -10.97 19.24 22.86
N GLY A 2 -9.84 19.07 22.16
CA GLY A 2 -9.85 18.52 20.79
C GLY A 2 -10.17 17.02 20.82
N LYS A 3 -11.16 16.58 20.05
CA LYS A 3 -11.45 15.15 19.84
C LYS A 3 -10.16 14.44 19.41
N HIS A 4 -9.53 13.69 20.31
CA HIS A 4 -8.53 12.72 19.89
C HIS A 4 -9.23 11.69 19.03
N MET A 5 -9.01 11.74 17.71
CA MET A 5 -9.54 10.73 16.79
C MET A 5 -8.93 9.38 17.17
N ILE A 6 -9.73 8.55 17.83
CA ILE A 6 -9.33 7.23 18.39
C ILE A 6 -8.70 6.34 17.31
N VAL A 7 -9.12 6.49 16.06
CA VAL A 7 -8.60 5.74 14.91
C VAL A 7 -7.15 6.14 14.57
N LEU A 8 -6.78 7.42 14.73
CA LEU A 8 -5.43 7.92 14.42
C LEU A 8 -4.45 7.80 15.61
N SER A 9 -4.85 7.15 16.71
CA SER A 9 -4.00 7.02 17.89
C SER A 9 -2.94 5.94 17.76
N ALA A 10 -3.12 4.97 16.84
CA ALA A 10 -2.20 3.87 16.60
C ALA A 10 -2.37 3.33 15.17
N ALA A 11 -1.27 3.01 14.51
CA ALA A 11 -1.29 2.53 13.12
C ALA A 11 -2.08 1.24 12.94
N TRP A 12 -1.97 0.29 13.87
CA TRP A 12 -2.73 -0.97 13.82
C TRP A 12 -4.25 -0.77 13.80
N ARG A 13 -4.76 0.32 14.42
CA ARG A 13 -6.21 0.64 14.44
C ARG A 13 -6.73 1.12 13.09
N LEU A 14 -5.83 1.60 12.24
CA LEU A 14 -6.17 2.15 10.94
C LEU A 14 -5.85 1.15 9.83
N PHE A 15 -4.62 0.64 9.80
CA PHE A 15 -4.13 -0.19 8.71
C PHE A 15 -4.63 -1.64 8.75
N PHE A 16 -4.79 -2.28 9.91
CA PHE A 16 -5.30 -3.67 9.92
C PHE A 16 -6.77 -3.76 9.50
N PRO A 17 -7.70 -2.91 9.99
CA PRO A 17 -9.06 -2.92 9.49
C PRO A 17 -9.13 -2.57 8.00
N ALA A 18 -8.30 -1.65 7.53
CA ALA A 18 -8.22 -1.31 6.11
C ALA A 18 -7.70 -2.49 5.26
N ALA A 19 -6.66 -3.20 5.71
CA ALA A 19 -6.17 -4.40 5.04
C ALA A 19 -7.23 -5.51 4.98
N ALA A 20 -7.93 -5.75 6.10
CA ALA A 20 -9.00 -6.74 6.16
C ALA A 20 -10.18 -6.37 5.25
N ALA A 21 -10.63 -5.11 5.27
CA ALA A 21 -11.68 -4.62 4.39
C ALA A 21 -11.25 -4.70 2.92
N PHE A 22 -10.01 -4.32 2.62
CA PHE A 22 -9.47 -4.38 1.27
C PHE A 22 -9.42 -5.81 0.74
N ALA A 23 -8.88 -6.77 1.48
CA ALA A 23 -8.87 -8.18 1.08
C ALA A 23 -10.28 -8.77 0.97
N GLY A 24 -11.18 -8.40 1.90
CA GLY A 24 -12.58 -8.82 1.88
C GLY A 24 -13.37 -8.33 0.67
N LEU A 25 -12.92 -7.26 0.00
CA LEU A 25 -13.51 -6.75 -1.24
C LEU A 25 -12.75 -7.25 -2.49
N ALA A 26 -11.43 -7.18 -2.47
CA ALA A 26 -10.58 -7.50 -3.62
C ALA A 26 -10.61 -8.99 -3.98
N LEU A 27 -10.68 -9.89 -2.99
CA LEU A 27 -10.73 -11.33 -3.26
C LEU A 27 -12.05 -11.76 -3.94
N PRO A 28 -13.25 -11.41 -3.43
CA PRO A 28 -14.49 -11.71 -4.15
C PRO A 28 -14.56 -11.05 -5.52
N LEU A 29 -14.09 -9.80 -5.64
CA LEU A 29 -14.06 -9.11 -6.93
C LEU A 29 -13.17 -9.85 -7.93
N TRP A 30 -11.95 -10.22 -7.54
CA TRP A 30 -11.09 -11.04 -8.39
C TRP A 30 -11.75 -12.35 -8.81
N LEU A 31 -12.39 -13.06 -7.88
CA LEU A 31 -13.06 -14.32 -8.20
C LEU A 31 -14.19 -14.11 -9.23
N ALA A 32 -14.93 -13.01 -9.12
CA ALA A 32 -15.97 -12.66 -10.08
C ALA A 32 -15.38 -12.38 -11.48
N LEU A 33 -14.27 -11.62 -11.54
CA LEU A 33 -13.54 -11.33 -12.78
C LEU A 33 -12.97 -12.61 -13.41
N TYR A 34 -12.32 -13.45 -12.61
CA TYR A 34 -11.68 -14.69 -13.05
C TYR A 34 -12.67 -15.72 -13.59
N THR A 35 -13.87 -15.77 -13.02
CA THR A 35 -14.96 -16.67 -13.46
C THR A 35 -15.80 -16.09 -14.60
N GLY A 36 -15.54 -14.84 -15.02
CA GLY A 36 -16.33 -14.14 -16.03
C GLY A 36 -17.73 -13.75 -15.57
N THR A 37 -18.00 -13.73 -14.26
CA THR A 37 -19.28 -13.28 -13.68
C THR A 37 -19.33 -11.77 -13.45
N ALA A 38 -18.19 -11.09 -13.58
CA ALA A 38 -18.07 -9.64 -13.63
C ALA A 38 -17.14 -9.22 -14.78
N GLU A 39 -17.40 -8.04 -15.33
CA GLU A 39 -16.54 -7.39 -16.31
C GLU A 39 -15.37 -6.66 -15.61
N GLY A 40 -14.14 -6.77 -16.13
CA GLY A 40 -12.98 -5.99 -15.72
C GLY A 40 -11.78 -6.20 -16.63
N PRO A 41 -10.54 -6.14 -16.11
CA PRO A 41 -9.34 -6.10 -16.94
C PRO A 41 -9.15 -7.38 -17.74
N ALA A 42 -8.49 -7.27 -18.90
CA ALA A 42 -8.18 -8.40 -19.77
C ALA A 42 -7.31 -9.47 -19.09
N ASP A 43 -6.50 -9.08 -18.09
CA ASP A 43 -5.74 -9.99 -17.24
C ASP A 43 -6.12 -9.81 -15.75
N PRO A 44 -7.18 -10.51 -15.28
CA PRO A 44 -7.59 -10.48 -13.88
C PRO A 44 -6.54 -11.02 -12.92
N LEU A 45 -5.65 -11.91 -13.38
CA LEU A 45 -4.63 -12.52 -12.53
C LEU A 45 -3.55 -11.48 -12.17
N THR A 46 -3.08 -10.71 -13.14
CA THR A 46 -2.12 -9.63 -12.92
C THR A 46 -2.68 -8.55 -12.00
N TRP A 47 -3.95 -8.17 -12.18
CA TRP A 47 -4.66 -7.26 -11.27
C TRP A 47 -4.67 -7.79 -9.83
N HIS A 48 -5.03 -9.05 -9.64
CA HIS A 48 -5.05 -9.67 -8.32
C HIS A 48 -3.67 -9.73 -7.66
N MET A 49 -2.64 -10.13 -8.41
CA MET A 49 -1.27 -10.14 -7.91
C MET A 49 -0.86 -8.74 -7.42
N HIS A 50 -1.14 -7.72 -8.23
CA HIS A 50 -0.86 -6.32 -7.87
C HIS A 50 -1.58 -5.90 -6.59
N GLU A 51 -2.89 -6.10 -6.51
CA GLU A 51 -3.68 -5.66 -5.35
C GLU A 51 -3.37 -6.46 -4.08
N MET A 52 -3.00 -7.74 -4.17
CA MET A 52 -2.60 -8.53 -3.01
C MET A 52 -1.22 -8.15 -2.47
N LEU A 53 -0.24 -7.87 -3.35
CA LEU A 53 1.13 -7.50 -2.97
C LEU A 53 1.23 -6.04 -2.52
N PHE A 54 0.67 -5.11 -3.30
CA PHE A 54 0.89 -3.68 -3.10
C PHE A 54 -0.28 -2.98 -2.44
N GLY A 55 -1.47 -3.59 -2.43
CA GLY A 55 -2.63 -3.09 -1.70
C GLY A 55 -2.75 -3.70 -0.31
N TYR A 56 -3.06 -5.00 -0.26
CA TYR A 56 -3.29 -5.74 0.99
C TYR A 56 -2.02 -5.90 1.83
N LEU A 57 -0.97 -6.53 1.28
CA LEU A 57 0.23 -6.84 2.04
C LEU A 57 0.93 -5.57 2.53
N SER A 58 0.97 -4.51 1.71
CA SER A 58 1.57 -3.23 2.10
C SER A 58 0.83 -2.56 3.27
N ALA A 59 -0.51 -2.64 3.31
CA ALA A 59 -1.31 -2.15 4.43
C ALA A 59 -1.07 -2.96 5.71
N ALA A 60 -1.09 -4.30 5.60
CA ALA A 60 -0.79 -5.18 6.72
C ALA A 60 0.63 -4.94 7.26
N LEU A 61 1.60 -4.76 6.36
CA LEU A 61 2.98 -4.44 6.68
C LEU A 61 3.09 -3.11 7.42
N ALA A 62 2.42 -2.05 6.96
CA ALA A 62 2.38 -0.77 7.67
C ALA A 62 1.77 -0.90 9.08
N GLY A 63 0.64 -1.61 9.22
CA GLY A 63 0.01 -1.84 10.52
C GLY A 63 0.94 -2.54 11.52
N PHE A 64 1.67 -3.55 11.05
CA PHE A 64 2.68 -4.25 11.82
C PHE A 64 3.90 -3.37 12.14
N LEU A 65 4.55 -2.81 11.13
CA LEU A 65 5.81 -2.09 11.28
C LEU A 65 5.69 -0.82 12.09
N LEU A 66 4.65 -0.03 11.88
CA LEU A 66 4.43 1.21 12.65
C LEU A 66 4.05 0.92 14.11
N THR A 67 3.76 -0.34 14.45
CA THR A 67 3.57 -0.81 15.83
C THR A 67 4.84 -1.44 16.39
N ALA A 68 5.58 -2.21 15.59
CA ALA A 68 6.78 -2.93 16.01
C ALA A 68 8.02 -2.03 16.12
N VAL A 69 8.22 -1.11 15.18
CA VAL A 69 9.40 -0.23 15.12
C VAL A 69 9.53 0.64 16.38
N PRO A 70 8.46 1.28 16.92
CA PRO A 70 8.54 1.97 18.20
C PRO A 70 9.04 1.09 19.35
N ASN A 71 8.61 -0.17 19.40
CA ASN A 71 9.03 -1.12 20.43
C ASN A 71 10.51 -1.52 20.29
N TRP A 72 11.03 -1.61 19.06
CA TRP A 72 12.44 -1.93 18.80
C TRP A 72 13.39 -0.75 19.00
N THR A 73 12.88 0.47 18.86
CA THR A 73 13.69 1.69 18.81
C THR A 73 13.56 2.54 20.07
N GLY A 74 12.53 2.30 20.89
CA GLY A 74 12.17 3.17 22.03
C GLY A 74 11.67 4.55 21.60
N ARG A 75 11.54 4.81 20.29
CA ARG A 75 11.11 6.10 19.75
C ARG A 75 9.59 6.17 19.74
N PRO A 76 9.00 7.37 19.88
CA PRO A 76 7.56 7.54 19.74
C PRO A 76 7.09 7.14 18.34
N GLY A 77 6.12 6.23 18.25
CA GLY A 77 5.45 5.91 16.99
C GLY A 77 4.64 7.08 16.43
N ILE A 78 4.41 7.07 15.11
CA ILE A 78 3.62 8.12 14.45
C ILE A 78 2.14 8.01 14.85
N LYS A 79 1.50 9.17 15.06
CA LYS A 79 0.09 9.30 15.46
C LYS A 79 -0.49 10.57 14.85
N GLY A 80 -1.81 10.68 14.73
CA GLY A 80 -2.48 11.90 14.25
C GLY A 80 -2.18 12.19 12.78
N ALA A 81 -1.83 13.44 12.45
CA ALA A 81 -1.69 13.91 11.06
C ALA A 81 -0.64 13.14 10.22
N PRO A 82 0.58 12.82 10.70
CA PRO A 82 1.52 12.01 9.94
C PRO A 82 0.99 10.60 9.60
N LEU A 83 0.26 9.97 10.53
CA LEU A 83 -0.36 8.67 10.29
C LEU A 83 -1.50 8.79 9.26
N ALA A 84 -2.31 9.84 9.37
CA ALA A 84 -3.37 10.11 8.40
C ALA A 84 -2.82 10.38 6.99
N GLY A 85 -1.71 11.13 6.86
CA GLY A 85 -1.06 11.38 5.58
C GLY A 85 -0.54 10.10 4.93
N LEU A 86 0.12 9.24 5.71
CA LEU A 86 0.61 7.95 5.21
C LEU A 86 -0.54 7.03 4.77
N PHE A 87 -1.64 7.02 5.52
CA PHE A 87 -2.84 6.28 5.14
C PHE A 87 -3.53 6.87 3.89
N ALA A 88 -3.56 8.19 3.76
CA ALA A 88 -4.10 8.86 2.59
C ALA A 88 -3.30 8.52 1.32
N LEU A 89 -1.97 8.42 1.41
CA LEU A 89 -1.14 7.95 0.29
C LEU A 89 -1.52 6.52 -0.13
N TRP A 90 -1.67 5.61 0.83
CA TRP A 90 -2.11 4.24 0.54
C TRP A 90 -3.49 4.21 -0.11
N LEU A 91 -4.45 4.94 0.46
CA LEU A 91 -5.82 4.98 -0.03
C LEU A 91 -5.92 5.62 -1.41
N ALA A 92 -5.17 6.70 -1.66
CA ALA A 92 -5.08 7.33 -2.97
C ALA A 92 -4.51 6.36 -4.01
N GLY A 93 -3.46 5.63 -3.66
CA GLY A 93 -2.89 4.59 -4.52
C GLY A 93 -3.92 3.53 -4.89
N ARG A 94 -4.72 3.05 -3.93
CA ARG A 94 -5.82 2.13 -4.24
C ARG A 94 -6.87 2.79 -5.12
N ALA A 95 -7.33 4.00 -4.78
CA ALA A 95 -8.34 4.69 -5.56
C ALA A 95 -7.93 4.88 -7.04
N VAL A 96 -6.68 5.26 -7.32
CA VAL A 96 -6.23 5.42 -8.71
C VAL A 96 -6.11 4.09 -9.45
N MET A 97 -5.69 3.01 -8.79
CA MET A 97 -5.66 1.68 -9.43
C MET A 97 -7.06 1.17 -9.77
N PHE A 98 -8.10 1.64 -9.08
CA PHE A 98 -9.48 1.30 -9.38
C PHE A 98 -10.17 2.25 -10.35
N LEU A 99 -9.81 3.54 -10.36
CA LEU A 99 -10.60 4.60 -11.01
C LEU A 99 -9.87 5.29 -12.16
N ALA A 100 -8.54 5.27 -12.19
CA ALA A 100 -7.79 6.04 -13.17
C ALA A 100 -7.82 5.34 -14.54
N PRO A 101 -8.12 6.08 -15.61
CA PRO A 101 -8.18 5.53 -16.96
C PRO A 101 -6.80 5.31 -17.59
N ASP A 102 -5.73 5.85 -17.00
CA ASP A 102 -4.38 5.89 -17.59
C ASP A 102 -3.29 5.60 -16.56
N ALA A 103 -2.43 4.63 -16.91
CA ALA A 103 -1.30 4.16 -16.10
C ALA A 103 -0.32 5.28 -15.78
N ALA A 104 -0.08 6.22 -16.71
CA ALA A 104 0.91 7.27 -16.52
C ALA A 104 0.54 8.21 -15.36
N TYR A 105 -0.76 8.45 -15.16
CA TYR A 105 -1.27 9.23 -14.03
C TYR A 105 -1.39 8.39 -12.75
N ALA A 106 -1.80 7.13 -12.87
CA ALA A 106 -2.00 6.25 -11.72
C ALA A 106 -0.68 5.86 -11.04
N ALA A 107 0.34 5.52 -11.83
CA ALA A 107 1.62 4.99 -11.38
C ALA A 107 2.32 5.83 -10.29
N PRO A 108 2.55 7.15 -10.46
CA PRO A 108 3.24 7.93 -9.44
C PRO A 108 2.44 8.01 -8.12
N ILE A 109 1.11 7.98 -8.18
CA ILE A 109 0.25 8.04 -6.99
C ILE A 109 0.22 6.68 -6.29
N ALA A 110 0.08 5.59 -7.05
CA ALA A 110 0.12 4.21 -6.54
C ALA A 110 1.46 3.91 -5.84
N ALA A 111 2.57 4.27 -6.49
CA ALA A 111 3.91 4.00 -5.99
C ALA A 111 4.32 4.83 -4.76
N ALA A 112 3.60 5.89 -4.40
CA ALA A 112 4.06 6.85 -3.39
C ALA A 112 4.11 6.28 -1.96
N PHE A 113 3.27 5.30 -1.65
CA PHE A 113 3.09 4.81 -0.29
C PHE A 113 4.31 4.03 0.25
N LEU A 114 4.83 3.05 -0.50
CA LEU A 114 5.93 2.20 -0.03
C LEU A 114 7.25 2.96 0.22
N PRO A 115 7.69 3.89 -0.65
CA PRO A 115 8.81 4.78 -0.35
C PRO A 115 8.58 5.61 0.91
N ALA A 116 7.38 6.18 1.07
CA ALA A 116 7.05 6.98 2.26
C ALA A 116 7.10 6.13 3.54
N LEU A 117 6.57 4.92 3.52
CA LEU A 117 6.65 3.97 4.62
C LEU A 117 8.12 3.60 4.92
N ALA A 118 8.91 3.30 3.89
CA ALA A 118 10.33 2.99 4.03
C ALA A 118 11.09 4.14 4.70
N LEU A 119 10.85 5.39 4.30
CA LEU A 119 11.48 6.57 4.87
C LEU A 119 11.11 6.77 6.34
N VAL A 120 9.83 6.60 6.71
CA VAL A 120 9.39 6.70 8.11
C VAL A 120 10.06 5.64 8.98
N VAL A 121 10.08 4.39 8.52
CA VAL A 121 10.69 3.26 9.24
C VAL A 121 12.21 3.44 9.33
N ALA A 122 12.86 3.83 8.23
CA ALA A 122 14.30 4.06 8.17
C ALA A 122 14.72 5.17 9.13
N ARG A 123 14.00 6.28 9.17
CA ARG A 123 14.26 7.40 10.09
C ARG A 123 14.35 6.91 11.53
N ASP A 124 13.38 6.12 11.98
CA ASP A 124 13.32 5.69 13.38
C ASP A 124 14.34 4.60 13.72
N ILE A 125 14.59 3.66 12.80
CA ILE A 125 15.60 2.61 12.99
C ILE A 125 17.02 3.21 13.00
N ILE A 126 17.35 4.08 12.05
CA ILE A 126 18.66 4.73 11.94
C ILE A 126 18.91 5.63 13.15
N ALA A 127 17.92 6.46 13.53
CA ALA A 127 18.06 7.36 14.67
C ALA A 127 18.20 6.62 16.02
N ALA A 128 17.71 5.39 16.12
CA ALA A 128 17.89 4.53 17.29
C ALA A 128 19.17 3.68 17.24
N GLY A 129 19.95 3.75 16.15
CA GLY A 129 21.15 2.92 15.97
C GLY A 129 20.87 1.42 15.86
N ASN A 130 19.62 1.01 15.60
CA ASN A 130 19.23 -0.40 15.60
C ASN A 130 19.57 -1.07 14.26
N ARG A 131 20.86 -1.37 14.05
CA ARG A 131 21.37 -1.95 12.80
C ARG A 131 20.76 -3.32 12.48
N ARG A 132 20.41 -4.11 13.50
CA ARG A 132 19.81 -5.44 13.35
C ARG A 132 18.51 -5.38 12.55
N ASN A 133 17.71 -4.33 12.78
CA ASN A 133 16.40 -4.19 12.15
C ASN A 133 16.43 -3.39 10.83
N LEU A 134 17.59 -2.93 10.35
CA LEU A 134 17.71 -2.30 9.04
C LEU A 134 17.29 -3.23 7.89
N VAL A 135 17.36 -4.55 8.08
CA VAL A 135 16.85 -5.54 7.13
C VAL A 135 15.39 -5.26 6.74
N VAL A 136 14.57 -4.76 7.67
CA VAL A 136 13.17 -4.40 7.40
C VAL A 136 13.07 -3.25 6.41
N VAL A 137 13.93 -2.24 6.52
CA VAL A 137 14.00 -1.12 5.56
C VAL A 137 14.33 -1.64 4.16
N VAL A 138 15.30 -2.57 4.07
CA VAL A 138 15.69 -3.21 2.80
C VAL A 138 14.52 -3.98 2.20
N LEU A 139 13.75 -4.72 3.01
CA LEU A 139 12.58 -5.46 2.54
C LEU A 139 11.47 -4.54 2.02
N ILE A 140 11.18 -3.42 2.69
CA ILE A 140 10.20 -2.43 2.19
C ILE A 140 10.71 -1.78 0.90
N ALA A 141 12.00 -1.44 0.85
CA ALA A 141 12.62 -0.86 -0.35
C ALA A 141 12.58 -1.84 -1.54
N ALA A 142 12.79 -3.14 -1.29
CA ALA A 142 12.66 -4.17 -2.30
C ALA A 142 11.22 -4.30 -2.80
N LEU A 143 10.23 -4.29 -1.89
CA LEU A 143 8.81 -4.28 -2.27
C LEU A 143 8.45 -3.02 -3.06
N SER A 144 8.98 -1.86 -2.67
CA SER A 144 8.80 -0.60 -3.40
C SER A 144 9.40 -0.65 -4.79
N ALA A 145 10.60 -1.23 -4.95
CA ALA A 145 11.24 -1.39 -6.25
C ALA A 145 10.47 -2.37 -7.14
N ALA A 146 9.88 -3.43 -6.56
CA ALA A 146 9.00 -4.35 -7.27
C ALA A 146 7.74 -3.63 -7.78
N GLU A 147 7.08 -2.81 -6.95
CA GLU A 147 5.91 -2.01 -7.36
C GLU A 147 6.27 -1.05 -8.50
N LEU A 148 7.36 -0.30 -8.35
CA LEU A 148 7.84 0.63 -9.37
C LEU A 148 8.14 -0.07 -10.70
N THR A 149 8.74 -1.26 -10.64
CA THR A 149 9.07 -2.04 -11.83
C THR A 149 7.80 -2.51 -12.54
N MET A 150 6.82 -3.01 -11.78
CA MET A 150 5.53 -3.44 -12.33
C MET A 150 4.78 -2.27 -12.98
N LEU A 151 4.66 -1.15 -12.27
CA LEU A 151 4.01 0.06 -12.79
C LEU A 151 4.76 0.67 -14.00
N PHE A 152 6.08 0.57 -14.03
CA PHE A 152 6.87 1.00 -15.20
C PHE A 152 6.58 0.12 -16.42
N ILE A 153 6.49 -1.20 -16.23
CA ILE A 153 6.11 -2.13 -17.30
C ILE A 153 4.72 -1.79 -17.81
N ASP A 154 3.76 -1.61 -16.91
CA ASP A 154 2.39 -1.17 -17.23
C ASP A 154 2.39 0.08 -18.11
N VAL A 155 3.02 1.17 -17.65
CA VAL A 155 3.13 2.42 -18.41
C VAL A 155 3.83 2.20 -19.76
N SER A 156 4.87 1.37 -19.83
CA SER A 156 5.65 1.13 -21.06
C SER A 156 4.87 0.38 -22.14
N GLN A 157 3.96 -0.51 -21.74
CA GLN A 157 3.09 -1.25 -22.64
C GLN A 157 1.81 -0.49 -22.96
N GLY A 158 1.59 0.67 -22.33
CA GLY A 158 0.29 1.32 -22.30
C GLY A 158 -0.75 0.31 -21.81
N VAL A 159 -0.49 -0.37 -20.69
CA VAL A 159 -1.47 -1.18 -19.97
C VAL A 159 -1.54 -0.74 -18.51
N THR A 160 -2.61 -1.04 -17.79
CA THR A 160 -2.59 -0.89 -16.32
C THR A 160 -2.97 -2.20 -15.66
N ALA A 161 -2.29 -2.55 -14.57
CA ALA A 161 -2.76 -3.54 -13.60
C ALA A 161 -3.97 -3.08 -12.78
N GLY A 162 -4.60 -1.95 -13.15
CA GLY A 162 -5.80 -1.39 -12.56
C GLY A 162 -7.10 -1.96 -13.15
N LEU A 163 -8.20 -1.78 -12.41
CA LEU A 163 -9.47 -2.47 -12.65
C LEU A 163 -10.16 -2.03 -13.95
N LEU A 164 -9.99 -0.77 -14.36
CA LEU A 164 -10.74 -0.15 -15.46
C LEU A 164 -9.93 0.00 -16.76
N TRP A 165 -8.74 -0.59 -16.84
CA TRP A 165 -7.97 -0.59 -18.08
C TRP A 165 -8.66 -1.49 -19.14
N PRO A 166 -8.89 -0.97 -20.36
CA PRO A 166 -10.05 -1.34 -21.18
C PRO A 166 -9.86 -2.75 -21.77
N TRP A 167 -10.89 -3.57 -22.02
CA TRP A 167 -12.09 -3.31 -22.83
C TRP A 167 -11.81 -2.57 -24.16
N CYS A 168 -10.59 -2.73 -24.71
CA CYS A 168 -10.23 -2.41 -26.10
C CYS A 168 -9.75 -3.68 -26.80
#